data_AF-F6EJI6-F1
#
_entry.id   AF-F6EJI6-F1
#
_cell.length_a   1.000
_cell.length_b   1.000
_cell.length_c   1.000
_cell.angle_alpha   90.00
_cell.angle_beta   90.00
_cell.angle_gamma   90.00
#
_symmetry.space_group_name_H-M   'P 1'
#
loop_
_entity.id
_entity.type
_entity.pdbx_description
1 polymer ?
#
loop_
_entity_poly.entity_id
_entity_poly.type
_entity_poly.pdbx_seq_one_letter_code
_entity_poly.pdbx_strand_id
1 'polypeptide(L)'
;MGLITGILGLPLLPVRGVVAVAEVIRDQVDQEMHSPGAVRRDLETLAGQREAGEISAAEETEGQQQILDRMSKPRGEPPGKAEGGAQENGE
;
A
#
# COMPACT_ATOMS: atom_id res chain seq x y z
N MET A 1 20.15 20.76 -31.51
CA MET A 1 21.02 19.92 -30.65
C MET A 1 20.25 18.73 -30.05
N GLY A 2 19.56 17.93 -30.87
CA GLY A 2 18.77 16.78 -30.39
C GLY A 2 19.16 15.45 -31.04
N LEU A 3 19.63 15.49 -32.28
CA LEU A 3 19.99 14.29 -33.06
C LEU A 3 21.28 13.63 -32.57
N ILE A 4 22.32 14.42 -32.27
CA ILE A 4 23.59 13.88 -31.75
C ILE A 4 23.36 13.21 -30.40
N THR A 5 22.64 13.87 -29.49
CA THR A 5 22.27 13.31 -28.17
C THR A 5 21.37 12.08 -28.31
N GLY A 6 20.46 12.06 -29.28
CA GLY A 6 19.62 10.90 -29.58
C GLY A 6 20.42 9.68 -30.05
N ILE A 7 21.41 9.87 -30.92
CA ILE A 7 22.27 8.79 -31.40
C ILE A 7 23.19 8.26 -30.28
N LEU A 8 23.75 9.16 -29.47
CA LEU A 8 24.55 8.76 -28.30
C LEU A 8 23.69 8.12 -27.19
N GLY A 9 22.39 8.40 -27.18
CA GLY A 9 21.41 7.80 -26.27
C GLY A 9 20.84 6.46 -26.75
N LEU A 10 20.98 6.10 -28.03
CA LEU A 10 20.54 4.81 -28.58
C LEU A 10 21.09 3.58 -27.80
N PRO A 11 22.37 3.52 -27.36
CA PRO A 11 22.81 2.40 -26.54
C PRO A 11 22.12 2.32 -25.17
N LEU A 12 21.54 3.42 -24.66
CA LEU A 12 20.76 3.45 -23.41
C LEU A 12 19.25 3.23 -23.61
N LEU A 13 18.78 3.08 -24.85
CA LEU A 13 17.37 2.76 -25.15
C LEU A 13 16.85 1.51 -24.40
N PRO A 14 17.63 0.42 -24.25
CA PRO A 14 17.19 -0.76 -23.51
C PRO A 14 16.89 -0.46 -22.04
N VAL A 15 17.69 0.37 -21.38
CA VAL A 15 17.49 0.78 -19.99
C VAL A 15 16.17 1.57 -19.86
N ARG A 16 15.89 2.45 -20.82
CA ARG A 16 14.60 3.17 -20.88
C ARG A 16 13.41 2.23 -21.07
N GLY A 17 13.59 1.14 -21.82
CA GLY A 17 12.57 0.10 -21.96
C GLY A 17 12.26 -0.59 -20.64
N VAL A 18 13.28 -0.92 -19.84
CA VAL A 18 13.10 -1.52 -18.51
C VAL A 18 12.36 -0.56 -17.56
N VAL A 19 12.70 0.74 -17.58
CA VAL A 19 12.01 1.76 -16.76
C VAL A 19 10.53 1.87 -17.14
N ALA A 20 10.21 1.91 -18.43
CA ALA A 20 8.81 1.95 -18.89
C ALA A 20 8.01 0.72 -18.45
N VAL A 21 8.63 -0.47 -18.47
CA VAL A 21 7.99 -1.69 -17.95
C VAL A 21 7.81 -1.62 -16.44
N ALA A 22 8.79 -1.10 -15.70
CA ALA A 22 8.70 -0.93 -14.25
C ALA A 22 7.59 0.06 -13.86
N GLU A 23 7.38 1.12 -14.64
CA GLU A 23 6.26 2.06 -14.45
C GLU A 23 4.90 1.38 -14.65
N VAL A 24 4.74 0.59 -15.71
CA VAL A 24 3.51 -0.19 -15.94
C VAL A 24 3.24 -1.20 -14.80
N ILE A 25 4.30 -1.88 -14.33
CA ILE A 25 4.17 -2.80 -13.19
C ILE A 25 3.79 -2.04 -11.92
N ARG A 26 4.39 -0.87 -11.66
CA ARG A 26 4.04 -0.03 -10.52
C ARG A 26 2.57 0.38 -10.55
N ASP A 27 2.07 0.82 -11.71
CA ASP A 27 0.68 1.23 -11.88
C ASP A 27 -0.30 0.07 -11.63
N GLN A 28 0.06 -1.14 -12.10
CA GLN A 28 -0.73 -2.35 -11.85
C GLN A 28 -0.68 -2.77 -10.38
N VAL A 29 0.47 -2.68 -9.72
CA VAL A 29 0.62 -2.99 -8.30
C VAL A 29 -0.13 -1.99 -7.43
N ASP A 30 -0.12 -0.71 -7.74
CA ASP A 30 -0.94 0.27 -7.02
C ASP A 30 -2.44 0.02 -7.24
N GLN A 31 -2.86 -0.45 -8.42
CA GLN A 31 -4.25 -0.89 -8.64
C GLN A 31 -4.61 -2.15 -7.85
N GLU A 32 -3.73 -3.14 -7.80
CA GLU A 32 -4.02 -4.42 -7.15
C GLU A 32 -3.89 -4.35 -5.62
N MET A 33 -2.92 -3.60 -5.09
CA MET A 33 -2.78 -3.36 -3.65
C MET A 33 -3.87 -2.43 -3.06
N HIS A 34 -4.53 -1.61 -3.89
CA HIS A 34 -5.67 -0.77 -3.46
C HIS A 34 -7.00 -1.24 -4.06
N SER A 35 -7.03 -2.43 -4.67
CA SER A 35 -8.25 -2.97 -5.24
C SER A 35 -9.22 -3.34 -4.12
N PRO A 36 -10.47 -2.85 -4.15
CA PRO A 36 -11.52 -3.28 -3.22
C PRO A 36 -11.81 -4.79 -3.32
N GLY A 37 -11.35 -5.47 -4.38
CA GLY A 37 -11.48 -6.91 -4.57
C GLY A 37 -10.60 -7.73 -3.62
N ALA A 38 -9.38 -7.27 -3.30
CA ALA A 38 -8.49 -7.98 -2.38
C ALA A 38 -9.09 -8.06 -0.97
N VAL A 39 -9.63 -6.94 -0.48
CA VAL A 39 -10.29 -6.92 0.84
C VAL A 39 -11.58 -7.70 0.88
N ARG A 40 -12.38 -7.72 -0.19
CA ARG A 40 -13.54 -8.62 -0.26
C ARG A 40 -13.13 -10.09 -0.10
N ARG A 41 -12.03 -10.49 -0.74
CA ARG A 41 -11.51 -11.86 -0.69
C ARG A 41 -10.97 -12.23 0.70
N ASP A 42 -10.29 -11.30 1.35
CA ASP A 42 -9.79 -11.49 2.72
C ASP A 42 -10.95 -11.60 3.72
N LEU A 43 -12.00 -10.78 3.56
CA LEU A 43 -13.23 -10.86 4.36
C LEU A 43 -14.00 -12.17 4.13
N GLU A 44 -14.12 -12.64 2.89
CA GLU A 44 -14.71 -13.95 2.56
C GLU A 44 -13.92 -15.10 3.21
N THR A 45 -12.60 -15.01 3.20
CA THR A 45 -11.72 -16.00 3.84
C THR A 45 -11.93 -16.04 5.35
N LEU A 46 -12.04 -14.87 5.99
CA LEU A 46 -12.33 -14.75 7.43
C LEU A 46 -13.73 -15.31 7.77
N ALA A 47 -14.73 -15.00 6.94
CA ALA A 47 -16.09 -15.52 7.11
C ALA A 47 -16.13 -17.05 6.98
N GLY A 48 -15.38 -17.63 6.03
CA GLY A 48 -15.24 -19.07 5.88
C GLY A 48 -14.60 -19.74 7.10
N GLN A 49 -13.57 -19.13 7.70
CA GLN A 49 -12.96 -19.65 8.94
C GLN A 49 -13.93 -19.62 10.12
N ARG A 50 -14.78 -18.58 10.22
CA ARG A 50 -15.81 -18.49 11.26
C ARG A 50 -16.88 -19.56 11.07
N GLU A 51 -17.32 -19.78 9.83
CA GLU A 51 -18.29 -20.83 9.50
C GLU A 51 -17.73 -22.23 9.77
N ALA A 52 -16.44 -22.43 9.51
CA ALA A 52 -15.72 -23.66 9.86
C ALA A 52 -15.48 -23.82 11.38
N GLY A 53 -15.75 -22.79 12.18
CA GLY A 53 -15.50 -22.77 13.63
C GLY A 53 -14.02 -22.69 14.00
N GLU A 54 -13.15 -22.32 13.06
CA GLU A 54 -11.71 -22.17 13.26
C GLU A 54 -11.36 -20.88 14.03
N ILE A 55 -12.24 -19.87 13.97
CA ILE A 55 -12.11 -18.61 14.70
C ILE A 55 -13.40 -18.28 15.45
N SER A 56 -13.26 -17.68 16.64
CA SER A 56 -14.39 -17.17 17.41
C SER A 56 -14.94 -15.85 16.84
N ALA A 57 -16.13 -15.45 17.28
CA ALA A 57 -16.74 -14.19 16.85
C ALA A 57 -15.92 -12.94 17.25
N ALA A 58 -15.19 -13.01 18.36
CA ALA A 58 -14.30 -11.94 18.79
C ALA A 58 -13.08 -11.82 17.87
N GLU A 59 -12.47 -12.96 17.52
CA GLU A 59 -11.32 -13.03 16.60
C GLU A 59 -11.70 -12.63 15.17
N GLU A 60 -12.90 -12.99 14.71
CA GLU A 60 -13.42 -12.52 13.42
C GLU A 60 -13.55 -11.00 13.39
N THR A 61 -14.12 -10.41 14.45
CA THR A 61 -14.29 -8.95 14.55
C THR A 61 -12.93 -8.24 14.55
N GLU A 62 -11.95 -8.77 15.27
CA GLU A 62 -10.59 -8.22 15.30
C GLU A 62 -9.88 -8.34 13.93
N GLY A 63 -10.03 -9.47 13.25
CA GLY A 63 -9.49 -9.68 11.90
C GLY A 63 -10.13 -8.75 10.86
N GLN A 64 -11.44 -8.56 10.91
CA GLN A 64 -12.16 -7.60 10.05
C GLN A 64 -11.65 -6.17 10.25
N GLN A 65 -11.45 -5.76 11.51
CA GLN A 65 -10.92 -4.43 11.81
C GLN A 65 -9.48 -4.23 11.32
N GLN A 66 -8.62 -5.24 11.43
CA GLN A 66 -7.25 -5.16 10.88
C GLN A 66 -7.24 -5.03 9.35
N ILE A 67 -8.14 -5.73 8.65
CA ILE A 67 -8.27 -5.63 7.19
C ILE A 67 -8.72 -4.21 6.78
N LEU A 68 -9.67 -3.62 7.51
CA LEU A 68 -10.16 -2.27 7.26
C LEU A 68 -9.12 -1.19 7.61
N ASP A 69 -8.37 -1.35 8.70
CA ASP A 69 -7.33 -0.41 9.11
C ASP A 69 -6.19 -0.32 8.07
N ARG A 70 -5.84 -1.45 7.44
CA ARG A 70 -4.87 -1.49 6.34
C ARG A 70 -5.29 -0.61 5.15
N MET A 71 -6.58 -0.51 4.85
CA MET A 71 -7.10 0.36 3.79
C MET A 71 -7.16 1.84 4.22
N SER A 72 -7.47 2.09 5.49
CA SER A 72 -7.66 3.45 6.00
C SER A 72 -6.36 4.17 6.31
N LYS A 73 -5.24 3.46 6.51
CA LYS A 73 -3.99 4.08 6.92
C LYS A 73 -3.38 4.87 5.75
N PRO A 74 -3.33 6.22 5.81
CA PRO A 74 -2.67 7.00 4.77
C PRO A 74 -1.19 6.58 4.71
N ARG A 75 -0.69 6.35 3.49
CA ARG A 75 0.70 5.98 3.21
C ARG A 75 1.62 7.12 3.65
N GLY A 76 2.00 7.19 4.92
CA GLY A 76 2.99 8.16 5.39
C GLY A 76 2.98 8.65 6.85
N GLU A 77 2.28 8.05 7.82
CA GLU A 77 2.44 8.47 9.22
C GLU A 77 3.47 7.56 9.96
N PRO A 78 4.71 8.01 10.20
CA PRO A 78 5.63 7.28 11.08
C PRO A 78 5.06 7.26 12.51
N PRO A 79 5.07 6.09 13.20
CA PRO A 79 4.63 6.02 14.59
C PRO A 79 5.68 6.69 15.47
N GLY A 80 5.48 7.97 15.79
CA GLY A 80 6.40 8.67 16.69
C GLY A 80 6.36 10.19 16.63
N LYS A 81 5.24 10.79 17.02
CA LYS A 81 5.26 12.06 17.76
C LYS A 81 4.28 12.00 18.91
N ALA A 82 4.59 11.11 19.85
CA ALA A 82 4.30 11.36 21.24
C ALA A 82 5.43 12.27 21.77
N GLU A 83 5.33 13.58 21.57
CA GLU A 83 6.15 14.56 22.28
C GLU A 83 5.29 15.75 22.70
N GLY A 84 5.40 16.05 24.00
CA GLY A 84 4.46 16.86 24.75
C GLY A 84 4.40 18.31 24.32
N GLY A 85 3.18 18.81 24.23
CA GLY A 85 2.86 20.23 24.17
C GLY A 85 1.84 20.57 25.23
N ALA A 86 2.10 20.19 26.48
CA ALA A 86 1.35 20.65 27.64
C ALA A 86 2.28 21.50 28.51
N GLN A 87 1.88 22.78 28.69
CA GLN A 87 2.30 23.67 29.76
C GLN A 87 3.77 24.11 29.73
N GLU A 88 4.18 25.35 30.01
CA GLU A 88 3.55 26.51 30.64
C GLU A 88 4.63 27.59 30.55
N ASN A 89 4.45 28.61 29.71
CA ASN A 89 5.29 29.82 29.78
C ASN A 89 4.52 30.85 30.59
N GLY A 90 4.75 30.83 31.89
CA GLY A 90 4.51 31.98 32.74
C GLY A 90 5.67 32.96 32.62
N GLU A 91 5.36 34.18 32.18
CA GLU A 91 6.03 35.42 32.59
C GLU A 91 4.94 36.48 32.79
#